data_AF-A0A956HZ47-F1
#
_entry.id   AF-A0A956HZ47-F1
#
_cell.length_a   1.000
_cell.length_b   1.000
_cell.length_c   1.000
_cell.angle_alpha   90.00
_cell.angle_beta   90.00
_cell.angle_gamma   90.00
#
_symmetry.space_group_name_H-M   'P 1'
#
loop_
_entity.id
_entity.type
_entity.pdbx_description
1 polymer ?
#
loop_
_entity_poly.entity_id
_entity_poly.type
_entity_poly.pdbx_seq_one_letter_code
_entity_poly.pdbx_strand_id
1 'polypeptide(L)'
;MRPLRYSINVTLDGCVDHTAGLPDEDLHHHAAKNIAQADAMLLGRVTYEMMESAWREPARTGNRPAWMEEWMLPFARTIDAAKKYVVSNTLERVDWNSELVRGDLESAVRELKSQPGKGI
;
A
#
# COMPACT_ATOMS: atom_id res chain seq x y z
N MET A 1 11.04 6.95 17.81
CA MET A 1 10.49 5.68 17.29
C MET A 1 9.41 6.02 16.28
N ARG A 2 9.51 5.51 15.05
CA ARG A 2 8.47 5.66 14.03
C ARG A 2 7.18 4.98 14.51
N PRO A 3 6.01 5.64 14.47
CA PRO A 3 4.74 4.98 14.74
C PRO A 3 4.44 3.95 13.66
N LEU A 4 3.78 2.86 14.05
CA LEU A 4 3.19 1.88 13.13
C LEU A 4 1.70 2.18 13.04
N ARG A 5 1.20 2.53 11.85
CA ARG A 5 -0.20 2.83 11.61
C ARG A 5 -0.88 1.66 10.92
N TYR A 6 -2.08 1.34 11.36
CA TYR A 6 -2.93 0.33 10.74
C TYR A 6 -4.14 1.00 10.11
N SER A 7 -4.41 0.67 8.85
CA SER A 7 -5.55 1.16 8.09
C SER A 7 -6.09 0.01 7.24
N ILE A 8 -7.39 -0.24 7.32
CA ILE A 8 -8.06 -1.30 6.56
C ILE A 8 -9.49 -0.86 6.24
N ASN A 9 -9.98 -1.23 5.06
CA ASN A 9 -11.40 -1.14 4.73
C ASN A 9 -12.10 -2.40 5.26
N VAL A 10 -13.22 -2.22 5.95
CA VAL A 10 -13.99 -3.32 6.54
C VAL A 10 -15.47 -3.02 6.38
N THR A 11 -16.26 -4.03 6.02
CA THR A 11 -17.73 -3.94 5.95
C THR A 11 -18.35 -3.92 7.35
N LEU A 12 -19.64 -3.59 7.46
CA LEU A 12 -20.34 -3.50 8.74
C LEU A 12 -20.37 -4.83 9.52
N ASP A 13 -20.38 -5.96 8.81
CA ASP A 13 -20.32 -7.31 9.37
C ASP A 13 -18.89 -7.84 9.57
N GLY A 14 -17.86 -7.01 9.34
CA GLY A 14 -16.47 -7.33 9.65
C GLY A 14 -15.68 -8.01 8.52
N CYS A 15 -16.22 -8.04 7.29
CA CYS A 15 -15.52 -8.62 6.14
C CYS A 15 -14.42 -7.68 5.61
N VAL A 16 -13.25 -8.26 5.34
CA VAL A 16 -12.12 -7.59 4.72
C VAL A 16 -11.84 -8.26 3.38
N ASP A 17 -12.45 -7.73 2.32
CA ASP A 17 -12.31 -8.25 0.96
C ASP A 17 -12.23 -7.09 -0.05
N HIS A 18 -11.27 -7.18 -0.97
CA HIS A 18 -11.05 -6.19 -2.02
C HIS A 18 -12.20 -6.03 -3.02
N THR A 19 -13.13 -7.00 -3.08
CA THR A 19 -14.30 -7.00 -3.96
C THR A 19 -15.60 -6.60 -3.25
N ALA A 20 -15.60 -6.57 -1.91
CA ALA A 20 -16.81 -6.26 -1.13
C ALA A 20 -17.03 -4.75 -0.95
N GLY A 21 -15.97 -3.95 -1.02
CA GLY A 21 -16.05 -2.50 -0.90
C GLY A 21 -16.50 -1.84 -2.20
N LEU A 22 -17.36 -0.82 -2.11
CA LEU A 22 -17.64 0.10 -3.20
C LEU A 22 -16.77 1.35 -2.99
N PRO A 23 -15.67 1.52 -3.76
CA PRO A 23 -14.83 2.70 -3.62
C PRO A 23 -15.52 3.93 -4.21
N ASP A 24 -15.43 5.05 -3.50
CA ASP A 24 -15.80 6.37 -3.99
C ASP A 24 -14.60 7.33 -3.94
N GLU A 25 -14.82 8.55 -4.43
CA GLU A 25 -13.82 9.60 -4.51
C GLU A 25 -13.26 9.97 -3.12
N ASP A 26 -14.14 10.13 -2.13
CA ASP A 26 -13.74 10.48 -0.76
C ASP A 26 -12.87 9.41 -0.12
N LEU A 27 -13.20 8.13 -0.32
CA LEU A 27 -12.41 7.00 0.17
C LEU A 27 -11.00 6.99 -0.45
N HIS A 28 -10.88 7.23 -1.76
CA HIS A 28 -9.59 7.28 -2.42
C HIS A 28 -8.74 8.46 -1.96
N HIS A 29 -9.36 9.63 -1.77
CA HIS A 29 -8.67 10.79 -1.19
C HIS A 29 -8.22 10.55 0.25
N HIS A 30 -9.07 9.91 1.06
CA HIS A 30 -8.72 9.53 2.43
C HIS A 30 -7.53 8.55 2.44
N ALA A 31 -7.57 7.51 1.62
CA ALA A 31 -6.50 6.53 1.51
C ALA A 31 -5.17 7.17 1.06
N ALA A 32 -5.22 8.05 0.06
CA ALA A 32 -4.02 8.79 -0.40
C ALA A 32 -3.44 9.67 0.72
N LYS A 33 -4.29 10.39 1.47
CA LYS A 33 -3.86 11.20 2.63
C LYS A 33 -3.24 10.33 3.71
N ASN A 34 -3.80 9.15 3.99
CA ASN A 34 -3.25 8.23 4.98
C ASN A 34 -1.87 7.71 4.59
N ILE A 35 -1.68 7.30 3.33
CA ILE A 35 -0.36 6.86 2.83
C ILE A 35 0.66 7.99 2.97
N ALA A 36 0.28 9.24 2.65
CA ALA A 36 1.17 10.40 2.73
C ALA A 36 1.62 10.77 4.16
N GLN A 37 1.02 10.20 5.21
CA GLN A 37 1.41 10.42 6.61
C GLN A 37 2.54 9.51 7.09
N ALA A 38 2.94 8.51 6.29
CA ALA A 38 4.02 7.59 6.58
C ALA A 38 5.12 7.67 5.51
N ASP A 39 6.33 7.26 5.87
CA ASP A 39 7.44 7.24 4.90
C ASP A 39 7.48 5.93 4.10
N ALA A 40 6.79 4.90 4.59
CA ALA A 40 6.72 3.59 3.96
C ALA A 40 5.42 2.87 4.33
N MET A 41 5.07 1.84 3.57
CA MET A 41 3.98 0.90 3.85
C MET A 41 4.55 -0.48 4.14
N LEU A 42 3.85 -1.27 4.95
CA LEU A 42 4.14 -2.69 5.18
C LEU A 42 3.02 -3.54 4.58
N LEU A 43 3.35 -4.41 3.62
CA LEU A 43 2.37 -5.21 2.87
C LEU A 43 2.75 -6.69 2.89
N GLY A 44 1.74 -7.57 2.91
CA GLY A 44 1.93 -8.97 2.57
C GLY A 44 1.99 -9.18 1.06
N ARG A 45 2.51 -10.33 0.62
CA ARG A 45 2.64 -10.70 -0.81
C ARG A 45 1.38 -10.42 -1.64
N VAL A 46 0.23 -10.96 -1.21
CA VAL A 46 -1.02 -10.91 -2.00
C VAL A 46 -1.48 -9.47 -2.21
N THR A 47 -1.48 -8.66 -1.16
CA THR A 47 -1.86 -7.25 -1.24
C THR A 47 -0.87 -6.46 -2.11
N TYR A 48 0.43 -6.74 -2.00
CA TYR A 48 1.45 -6.12 -2.84
C TYR A 48 1.22 -6.40 -4.33
N GLU A 49 1.09 -7.67 -4.72
CA GLU A 49 0.89 -8.09 -6.13
C GLU A 49 -0.40 -7.47 -6.70
N MET A 50 -1.49 -7.50 -5.92
CA MET A 50 -2.77 -6.91 -6.31
C MET A 50 -2.65 -5.39 -6.55
N MET A 51 -2.10 -4.66 -5.59
CA MET A 51 -1.96 -3.20 -5.70
C MET A 51 -0.99 -2.80 -6.81
N GLU A 52 0.12 -3.54 -6.97
CA GLU A 52 1.07 -3.31 -8.04
C GLU A 52 0.40 -3.44 -9.41
N SER A 53 -0.37 -4.52 -9.62
CA SER A 53 -1.03 -4.78 -10.90
C SER A 53 -2.06 -3.72 -11.27
N ALA A 54 -2.75 -3.14 -10.29
CA ALA A 54 -3.81 -2.16 -10.52
C ALA A 54 -3.29 -0.73 -10.71
N TRP A 55 -2.26 -0.32 -9.95
CA TRP A 55 -1.92 1.10 -9.80
C TRP A 55 -0.63 1.53 -10.49
N ARG A 56 0.29 0.60 -10.75
CA ARG A 56 1.63 0.93 -11.29
C ARG A 56 1.56 1.53 -12.69
N GLU A 57 0.89 0.87 -13.62
CA GLU A 57 0.87 1.33 -15.02
C GLU A 57 0.15 2.69 -15.13
N PRO A 58 -1.06 2.87 -14.57
CA PRO A 58 -1.74 4.15 -14.66
C PRO A 58 -0.98 5.30 -14.02
N ALA A 59 -0.26 5.04 -12.91
CA ALA A 59 0.55 6.06 -12.24
C ALA A 59 1.74 6.53 -13.08
N ARG A 60 2.36 5.64 -13.86
CA ARG A 60 3.61 5.92 -14.60
C ARG A 60 3.37 6.46 -16.00
N THR A 61 2.34 5.97 -16.68
CA THR A 61 2.06 6.32 -18.07
C THR A 61 0.97 7.39 -18.20
N GLY A 62 0.12 7.52 -17.18
CA GLY A 62 -1.11 8.31 -17.26
C GLY A 62 -2.20 7.65 -18.13
N ASN A 63 -1.94 6.47 -18.69
CA ASN A 63 -2.95 5.71 -19.41
C ASN A 63 -3.95 5.16 -18.41
N ARG A 64 -5.21 5.56 -18.55
CA ARG A 64 -6.27 5.07 -17.68
C ARG A 64 -6.95 3.87 -18.32
N PRO A 65 -6.99 2.70 -17.65
CA PRO A 65 -7.86 1.61 -18.08
C PRO A 65 -9.33 2.04 -17.97
N ALA A 66 -10.21 1.37 -18.70
CA ALA A 66 -11.63 1.75 -18.81
C ALA A 66 -12.38 1.75 -17.45
N TRP A 67 -11.90 1.00 -16.46
CA TRP A 67 -12.47 0.96 -15.11
C TRP A 67 -12.03 2.14 -14.23
N MET A 68 -10.99 2.88 -14.63
CA MET A 68 -10.37 3.90 -13.79
C MET A 68 -10.95 5.29 -14.07
N GLU A 69 -11.54 5.86 -13.02
CA GLU A 69 -11.98 7.24 -13.01
C GLU A 69 -10.83 8.21 -12.71
N GLU A 70 -10.98 9.47 -13.12
CA GLU A 70 -9.94 10.49 -12.97
C GLU A 70 -9.57 10.77 -11.51
N TRP A 71 -10.56 10.75 -10.62
CA TRP A 71 -10.38 10.97 -9.18
C TRP A 71 -9.55 9.87 -8.50
N MET A 72 -9.32 8.72 -9.16
CA MET A 72 -8.43 7.66 -8.65
C MET A 72 -6.94 7.94 -8.90
N LEU A 73 -6.61 8.83 -9.84
CA LEU A 73 -5.21 9.11 -10.23
C LEU A 73 -4.32 9.63 -9.10
N PRO A 74 -4.77 10.53 -8.20
CA PRO A 74 -3.97 10.94 -7.05
C PRO A 74 -3.57 9.76 -6.18
N PHE A 75 -4.50 8.84 -5.90
CA PHE A 75 -4.21 7.63 -5.15
C PHE A 75 -3.16 6.77 -5.88
N ALA A 76 -3.34 6.53 -7.18
CA ALA A 76 -2.40 5.75 -8.00
C ALA A 76 -0.97 6.30 -7.90
N ARG A 77 -0.80 7.62 -8.04
CA ARG A 77 0.50 8.28 -7.92
C ARG A 77 1.08 8.19 -6.51
N THR A 78 0.24 8.39 -5.49
CA THR A 78 0.68 8.32 -4.09
C THR A 78 1.18 6.91 -3.73
N ILE A 79 0.43 5.87 -4.09
CA ILE A 79 0.83 4.49 -3.78
C ILE A 79 2.01 4.04 -4.64
N ASP A 80 2.12 4.46 -5.91
CA ASP A 80 3.30 4.16 -6.75
C ASP A 80 4.59 4.73 -6.14
N ALA A 81 4.55 5.99 -5.67
CA ALA A 81 5.70 6.66 -5.08
C ALA A 81 6.10 6.13 -3.69
N ALA A 82 5.15 5.61 -2.89
CA ALA A 82 5.42 5.17 -1.53
C ALA A 82 6.45 4.03 -1.45
N LYS A 83 7.40 4.09 -0.50
CA LYS A 83 8.28 2.95 -0.20
C LYS A 83 7.45 1.81 0.38
N LYS A 84 7.71 0.56 -0.02
CA LYS A 84 6.98 -0.61 0.48
C LYS A 84 7.96 -1.62 1.06
N TYR A 85 7.64 -2.16 2.23
CA TYR A 85 8.26 -3.35 2.78
C TYR A 85 7.29 -4.51 2.55
N VAL A 86 7.71 -5.50 1.75
CA VAL A 86 6.87 -6.63 1.36
C VAL A 86 7.29 -7.84 2.16
N VAL A 87 6.42 -8.32 3.03
CA VAL A 87 6.67 -9.49 3.86
C VAL A 87 6.29 -10.74 3.07
N SER A 88 7.29 -11.56 2.72
CA SER A 88 7.06 -12.80 1.97
C SER A 88 8.22 -13.77 2.06
N ASN A 89 7.90 -15.06 2.23
CA ASN A 89 8.87 -16.15 2.11
C ASN A 89 8.92 -16.76 0.70
N THR A 90 7.92 -16.48 -0.16
CA THR A 90 7.78 -17.14 -1.46
C THR A 90 8.16 -16.26 -2.65
N LEU A 91 8.12 -14.93 -2.50
CA LEU A 91 8.62 -14.03 -3.54
C LEU A 91 10.14 -14.16 -3.61
N GLU A 92 10.72 -14.23 -4.80
CA GLU A 92 12.18 -14.19 -4.98
C GLU A 92 12.71 -12.76 -5.06
N ARG A 93 11.92 -11.86 -5.65
CA ARG A 93 12.26 -10.46 -5.92
C ARG A 93 11.02 -9.58 -5.78
N VAL A 94 11.24 -8.28 -5.61
CA VAL A 94 10.21 -7.23 -5.63
C VAL A 94 10.69 -6.04 -6.46
N ASP A 95 9.76 -5.22 -6.91
CA ASP A 95 9.99 -3.95 -7.61
C ASP A 95 9.01 -2.90 -7.02
N TRP A 96 8.62 -1.85 -7.72
CA TRP A 96 7.58 -0.88 -7.31
C TRP A 96 7.94 -0.04 -6.07
N ASN A 97 9.20 0.39 -6.00
CA ASN A 97 9.78 1.06 -4.84
C ASN A 97 9.64 0.20 -3.56
N SER A 98 9.96 -1.08 -3.68
CA SER A 98 9.78 -2.05 -2.59
C SER A 98 11.06 -2.71 -2.15
N GLU A 99 11.02 -3.26 -0.95
CA GLU A 99 12.06 -4.09 -0.35
C GLU A 99 11.44 -5.33 0.25
N LEU A 100 12.05 -6.48 0.00
CA LEU A 100 11.54 -7.76 0.44
C LEU A 100 12.03 -8.06 1.86
N VAL A 101 11.08 -8.23 2.79
CA VAL A 101 11.32 -8.62 4.17
C VAL A 101 11.11 -10.12 4.31
N ARG A 102 12.14 -10.83 4.78
CA ARG A 102 12.13 -12.28 5.02
C ARG A 102 12.41 -12.59 6.48
N GLY A 103 11.95 -13.74 6.94
CA GLY A 103 12.23 -14.23 8.29
C GLY A 103 11.29 -13.66 9.35
N ASP A 104 11.83 -13.27 10.49
CA ASP A 104 11.05 -12.83 11.65
C ASP A 104 10.47 -11.43 11.47
N LEU A 105 9.15 -11.35 11.39
CA LEU A 105 8.42 -10.10 11.18
C LEU A 105 8.56 -9.15 12.38
N GLU A 106 8.56 -9.67 13.60
CA GLU A 106 8.62 -8.83 14.80
C GLU A 106 9.94 -8.04 14.83
N SER A 107 11.06 -8.73 14.63
CA SER A 107 12.40 -8.12 14.58
C SER A 107 12.50 -7.09 13.47
N ALA A 108 12.03 -7.42 12.26
CA ALA A 108 12.03 -6.50 11.12
C ALA A 108 11.21 -5.22 11.43
N VAL A 109 10.01 -5.36 11.99
CA VAL A 109 9.18 -4.20 12.36
C VAL A 109 9.83 -3.38 13.48
N ARG A 110 10.46 -4.02 14.47
CA ARG A 110 11.19 -3.31 15.54
C ARG A 110 12.35 -2.48 14.99
N GLU A 111 13.10 -3.03 14.03
CA GLU A 111 14.17 -2.32 13.33
C GLU A 111 13.63 -1.13 12.54
N LEU A 112 12.59 -1.34 11.73
CA LEU A 112 11.96 -0.24 10.97
C LEU A 112 11.46 0.88 11.89
N LYS A 113 10.91 0.52 13.05
CA LYS A 113 10.44 1.49 14.05
C LYS A 113 11.57 2.25 14.75
N SER A 114 12.77 1.69 14.84
CA SER A 114 13.91 2.34 15.50
C SER A 114 14.56 3.42 14.62
N GLN A 115 14.41 3.31 13.31
CA GLN A 115 14.89 4.29 12.33
C GLN A 115 14.18 5.66 12.48
N PRO A 116 14.82 6.77 12.07
CA PRO A 116 14.18 8.09 12.02
C PRO A 116 13.11 8.15 10.91
N GLY A 117 12.03 8.90 11.13
CA GLY A 117 10.94 9.08 10.15
C GLY A 117 9.60 9.45 10.77
N LYS A 118 8.61 9.74 9.93
CA LYS A 118 7.21 10.04 10.25
C LYS A 118 6.38 8.80 10.57
N GLY A 119 6.78 7.63 10.08
CA GLY A 119 6.11 6.37 10.40
C GLY A 119 6.18 5.31 9.33
N ILE A 120 5.49 4.21 9.62
CA ILE A 120 5.19 3.08 8.75
C ILE A 120 3.68 2.88 8.78
#